data_AF-A0A7J2HL10-F1
#
_entry.id   AF-A0A7J2HL10-F1
#
_cell.length_a   1.000
_cell.length_b   1.000
_cell.length_c   1.000
_cell.angle_alpha   90.00
_cell.angle_beta   90.00
_cell.angle_gamma   90.00
#
_symmetry.space_group_name_H-M   'P 1'
#
loop_
_entity.id
_entity.type
_entity.pdbx_description
1 polymer ?
#
loop_
_entity_poly.entity_id
_entity_poly.type
_entity_poly.pdbx_seq_one_letter_code
_entity_poly.pdbx_strand_id
1 'polypeptide(L)'
;MCATLIDEIIRIIEDEISDLDDIRVEEVCIGLGYTGVLLDTGHLGVAASLLGEMSIDCCEVLERAGELAGSSAKELMMLARSWDIGESAVGVATLNALSQIV
;
A
#
# COMPACT_ATOMS: atom_id res chain seq x y z
N MET A 1 8.79 13.00 -17.67
CA MET A 1 7.43 12.50 -17.41
C MET A 1 6.72 13.56 -16.56
N CYS A 2 5.46 13.89 -16.85
CA CYS A 2 4.66 14.69 -15.91
C CYS A 2 4.46 13.87 -14.64
N ALA A 3 4.59 14.50 -13.47
CA ALA A 3 4.25 13.86 -12.20
C ALA A 3 2.76 13.48 -12.22
N THR A 4 2.44 12.28 -11.76
CA THR A 4 1.07 11.87 -11.49
C THR A 4 0.63 12.37 -10.11
N LEU A 5 -0.68 12.37 -9.84
CA LEU A 5 -1.18 12.69 -8.50
C LEU A 5 -0.62 11.74 -7.44
N ILE A 6 -0.40 10.47 -7.78
CA ILE A 6 0.24 9.49 -6.89
C ILE A 6 1.68 9.92 -6.56
N ASP A 7 2.42 10.47 -7.52
CA ASP A 7 3.78 10.95 -7.28
C ASP A 7 3.81 12.17 -6.36
N GLU A 8 2.80 13.04 -6.44
CA GLU A 8 2.67 14.19 -5.54
C GLU A 8 2.33 13.74 -4.12
N ILE A 9 1.43 12.77 -3.95
CA ILE A 9 1.10 12.20 -2.64
C ILE A 9 2.32 11.53 -2.00
N ILE A 10 3.06 10.70 -2.77
CA ILE A 10 4.28 10.06 -2.28
C ILE A 10 5.28 11.11 -1.77
N ARG A 11 5.51 12.19 -2.53
CA ARG A 11 6.42 13.27 -2.12
C ARG A 11 5.98 13.94 -0.83
N ILE A 12 4.70 14.26 -0.69
CA ILE A 12 4.18 14.88 0.54
C ILE A 12 4.40 13.97 1.74
N ILE A 13 4.12 12.66 1.60
CA ILE A 13 4.36 11.69 2.68
C ILE A 13 5.86 11.59 3.03
N GLU A 14 6.75 11.58 2.03
CA GLU A 14 8.20 11.59 2.25
C GLU A 14 8.69 12.87 2.95
N ASP A 15 8.07 14.02 2.67
CA ASP A 15 8.45 15.31 3.27
C ASP A 15 7.91 15.47 4.70
N GLU A 16 6.71 14.97 5.00
CA GLU A 16 6.04 15.14 6.30
C GLU A 16 6.46 14.10 7.35
N ILE A 17 6.81 12.87 6.95
CA ILE A 17 7.17 11.79 7.87
C ILE A 17 8.69 11.60 7.92
N SER A 18 9.32 12.19 8.93
CA SER A 18 10.79 12.27 9.03
C SER A 18 11.48 10.91 9.23
N ASP A 19 10.78 9.96 9.84
CA ASP A 19 11.22 8.61 10.20
C ASP A 19 10.57 7.52 9.31
N LEU A 20 10.10 7.89 8.11
CA LEU A 20 9.42 6.98 7.19
C LEU A 20 10.21 5.70 6.88
N ASP A 21 11.54 5.79 6.83
CA ASP A 21 12.42 4.65 6.56
C ASP A 21 12.41 3.60 7.70
N ASP A 22 12.03 3.99 8.92
CA ASP A 22 11.97 3.12 10.10
C ASP A 22 10.61 2.41 10.26
N ILE A 23 9.56 2.91 9.60
CA ILE A 23 8.19 2.37 9.69
C ILE A 23 8.06 1.08 8.88
N ARG A 24 7.55 0.03 9.53
CA ARG A 24 7.28 -1.26 8.89
C ARG A 24 5.79 -1.56 8.80
N VAL A 25 5.49 -2.44 7.86
CA VAL A 25 4.16 -3.01 7.70
C VAL A 25 4.03 -4.18 8.66
N GLU A 26 3.09 -4.11 9.60
CA GLU A 26 2.79 -5.19 10.55
C GLU A 26 1.94 -6.27 9.87
N GLU A 27 0.89 -5.88 9.17
CA GLU A 27 -0.04 -6.81 8.52
C GLU A 27 -0.60 -6.25 7.20
N VAL A 28 -0.80 -7.12 6.22
CA VAL A 28 -1.52 -6.82 4.98
C VAL A 28 -2.62 -7.84 4.77
N CYS A 29 -3.83 -7.37 4.50
CA CYS A 29 -4.98 -8.21 4.20
C CYS A 29 -5.66 -7.74 2.91
N ILE A 30 -5.62 -8.56 1.87
CA ILE A 30 -6.37 -8.32 0.63
C ILE A 30 -7.76 -8.94 0.79
N GLY A 31 -8.71 -8.13 1.27
CA GLY A 31 -10.09 -8.56 1.50
C GLY A 31 -10.96 -8.45 0.26
N LEU A 32 -12.23 -8.86 0.39
CA LEU A 32 -13.18 -8.86 -0.73
C LEU A 32 -13.69 -7.45 -1.09
N GLY A 33 -13.83 -6.58 -0.09
CA GLY A 33 -14.26 -5.19 -0.29
C GLY A 33 -13.12 -4.18 -0.17
N TYR A 34 -12.16 -4.46 0.69
CA TYR A 34 -11.03 -3.59 0.97
C TYR A 34 -9.73 -4.37 1.14
N THR A 35 -8.64 -3.80 0.62
CA THR A 35 -7.27 -4.14 0.97
C THR A 35 -6.87 -3.26 2.15
N GLY A 36 -6.38 -3.87 3.23
CA GLY A 36 -5.91 -3.19 4.43
C GLY A 36 -4.41 -3.36 4.66
N VAL A 37 -3.78 -2.30 5.16
CA VAL A 37 -2.36 -2.28 5.56
C VAL A 37 -2.26 -1.67 6.96
N LEU A 38 -1.78 -2.46 7.91
CA LEU A 38 -1.48 -2.04 9.27
C LEU A 38 0.02 -1.77 9.40
N LEU A 39 0.38 -0.60 9.90
CA LEU A 39 1.76 -0.25 10.21
C LEU A 39 2.11 -0.64 11.65
N ASP A 40 3.37 -0.90 11.93
CA ASP A 40 3.89 -1.20 13.28
C ASP A 40 3.74 -0.04 14.28
N THR A 41 3.44 1.16 13.78
CA THR A 41 3.02 2.32 14.56
C THR A 41 1.56 2.24 15.04
N GLY A 42 0.79 1.23 14.61
CA GLY A 42 -0.62 1.01 14.95
C GLY A 42 -1.63 1.72 14.04
N HIS A 43 -1.16 2.44 13.01
CA HIS A 43 -2.02 3.13 12.04
C HIS A 43 -2.43 2.18 10.90
N LEU A 44 -3.71 2.22 10.54
CA LEU A 44 -4.31 1.36 9.51
C LEU A 44 -4.79 2.20 8.33
N GLY A 45 -4.46 1.76 7.12
CA GLY A 45 -4.99 2.29 5.87
C GLY A 45 -5.76 1.24 5.09
N VAL A 46 -6.74 1.70 4.30
CA VAL A 46 -7.54 0.84 3.43
C VAL A 46 -7.66 1.41 2.03
N ALA A 47 -7.80 0.53 1.04
CA ALA A 47 -8.16 0.85 -0.34
C ALA A 47 -9.22 -0.13 -0.83
N ALA A 48 -10.08 0.28 -1.75
CA ALA A 48 -11.10 -0.62 -2.29
C ALA A 48 -10.46 -1.79 -3.05
N SER A 49 -10.93 -3.02 -2.79
CA SER A 49 -10.54 -4.20 -3.56
C SER A 49 -11.37 -4.27 -4.84
N LEU A 50 -10.79 -3.90 -5.97
CA LEU A 50 -11.45 -3.97 -7.27
C LEU A 50 -11.38 -5.39 -7.85
N LEU A 51 -11.97 -6.38 -7.16
CA LEU A 51 -11.85 -7.80 -7.50
C LEU A 51 -12.18 -8.14 -8.97
N GLY A 52 -13.10 -7.40 -9.60
CA GLY A 52 -13.46 -7.60 -11.00
C GLY A 52 -12.39 -7.14 -12.01
N GLU A 53 -11.45 -6.32 -11.56
CA GLU A 53 -10.35 -5.75 -12.35
C GLU A 53 -8.99 -6.36 -11.98
N MET A 54 -8.95 -7.19 -10.93
CA MET A 54 -7.72 -7.86 -10.50
C MET A 54 -7.44 -9.08 -11.37
N SER A 55 -6.17 -9.28 -11.70
CA SER A 55 -5.67 -10.47 -12.38
C SER A 55 -5.60 -11.65 -11.40
N ILE A 56 -6.76 -12.16 -10.98
CA ILE A 56 -6.84 -13.28 -10.05
C ILE A 56 -6.72 -14.58 -10.85
N ASP A 57 -5.62 -15.32 -10.68
CA ASP A 57 -5.51 -16.70 -11.15
C ASP A 57 -5.66 -17.66 -9.94
N CYS A 58 -6.69 -18.49 -9.97
CA CYS A 58 -7.09 -19.33 -8.85
C CYS A 58 -7.25 -18.56 -7.50
N CYS A 59 -6.47 -18.92 -6.48
CA CYS A 59 -6.47 -18.28 -5.15
C CYS A 59 -5.31 -17.28 -4.99
N GLU A 60 -4.56 -17.03 -6.06
CA GLU A 60 -3.37 -16.18 -6.06
C GLU A 60 -3.78 -14.78 -6.52
N VAL A 61 -3.93 -13.88 -5.55
CA VAL A 61 -4.34 -12.48 -5.78
C VAL A 61 -3.12 -11.57 -5.94
N LEU A 62 -1.94 -12.04 -5.49
CA LEU A 62 -0.68 -11.31 -5.56
C LEU A 62 0.49 -12.32 -5.49
N GLU A 63 1.49 -12.19 -6.36
CA GLU A 63 2.68 -13.06 -6.37
C GLU A 63 3.46 -13.02 -5.05
N ARG A 64 3.48 -11.86 -4.38
CA ARG A 64 4.14 -11.63 -3.07
C ARG A 64 3.25 -11.94 -1.86
N ALA A 65 2.14 -12.65 -2.04
CA ALA A 65 1.23 -12.95 -0.93
C ALA A 65 1.95 -13.71 0.19
N GLY A 66 1.76 -13.27 1.44
CA GLY A 66 2.44 -13.84 2.61
C GLY A 66 3.85 -13.29 2.87
N GLU A 67 4.40 -12.46 1.99
CA GLU A 67 5.75 -11.88 2.13
C GLU A 67 5.74 -10.36 2.38
N LEU A 68 4.57 -9.73 2.40
CA LEU A 68 4.44 -8.27 2.55
C LEU A 68 4.60 -7.77 4.00
N ALA A 69 4.28 -8.60 4.97
CA ALA A 69 4.46 -8.25 6.38
C ALA A 69 5.96 -8.17 6.71
N GLY A 70 6.35 -7.14 7.46
CA GLY A 70 7.74 -6.81 7.80
C GLY A 70 8.47 -5.98 6.76
N SER A 71 7.90 -5.76 5.57
CA SER A 71 8.45 -4.85 4.57
C SER A 71 8.41 -3.39 5.05
N SER A 72 9.25 -2.54 4.44
CA SER A 72 9.22 -1.10 4.68
C SER A 72 7.93 -0.48 4.16
N ALA A 73 7.32 0.42 4.93
CA ALA A 73 6.16 1.18 4.48
C ALA A 73 6.48 2.03 3.24
N LYS A 74 7.70 2.55 3.17
CA LYS A 74 8.24 3.27 2.00
C LYS A 74 8.28 2.39 0.75
N GLU A 75 8.67 1.12 0.89
CA GLU A 75 8.67 0.18 -0.23
C GLU A 75 7.24 -0.08 -0.72
N LEU A 76 6.32 -0.42 0.18
CA LEU A 76 4.96 -0.79 -0.20
C LEU A 76 4.18 0.37 -0.80
N MET A 77 4.36 1.61 -0.31
CA MET A 77 3.66 2.75 -0.90
C MET A 77 4.02 2.98 -2.38
N MET A 78 5.21 2.54 -2.83
CA MET A 78 5.61 2.64 -4.24
C MET A 78 4.78 1.74 -5.15
N LEU A 79 4.18 0.67 -4.61
CA LEU A 79 3.27 -0.19 -5.34
C LEU A 79 2.03 0.56 -5.85
N ALA A 80 1.71 1.74 -5.30
CA ALA A 80 0.63 2.60 -5.81
C ALA A 80 0.84 3.00 -7.28
N ARG A 81 2.08 2.94 -7.79
CA ARG A 81 2.43 3.18 -9.20
C ARG A 81 2.26 1.95 -10.09
N SER A 82 2.04 0.77 -9.51
CA SER A 82 1.92 -0.46 -10.27
C SER A 82 0.69 -0.43 -11.17
N TRP A 83 0.82 -1.07 -12.32
CA TRP A 83 -0.29 -1.35 -13.22
C TRP A 83 -1.05 -2.62 -12.81
N ASP A 84 -0.47 -3.44 -11.93
CA ASP A 84 -1.21 -4.51 -11.28
C ASP A 84 -2.14 -3.91 -10.22
N ILE A 85 -3.44 -4.20 -10.34
CA ILE A 85 -4.47 -3.62 -9.47
C ILE A 85 -4.33 -4.12 -8.02
N GLY A 86 -3.82 -5.33 -7.81
CA GLY A 86 -3.52 -5.86 -6.48
C GLY A 86 -2.39 -5.12 -5.80
N GLU A 87 -1.27 -4.96 -6.51
CA GLU A 87 -0.15 -4.15 -6.03
C GLU A 87 -0.58 -2.70 -5.79
N SER A 88 -1.30 -2.09 -6.73
CA SER A 88 -1.76 -0.71 -6.60
C SER A 88 -2.69 -0.53 -5.41
N ALA A 89 -3.62 -1.46 -5.17
CA ALA A 89 -4.49 -1.43 -3.98
C ALA A 89 -3.69 -1.52 -2.67
N VAL A 90 -2.66 -2.37 -2.60
CA VAL A 90 -1.76 -2.45 -1.43
C VAL A 90 -1.00 -1.13 -1.25
N GLY A 91 -0.46 -0.56 -2.32
CA GLY A 91 0.28 0.70 -2.24
C GLY A 91 -0.58 1.88 -1.83
N VAL A 92 -1.80 1.99 -2.37
CA VAL A 92 -2.77 3.04 -1.97
C VAL A 92 -3.22 2.83 -0.53
N ALA A 93 -3.46 1.60 -0.08
CA ALA A 93 -3.76 1.31 1.32
C ALA A 93 -2.60 1.71 2.24
N THR A 94 -1.35 1.51 1.79
CA THR A 94 -0.14 1.94 2.53
C THR A 94 -0.04 3.46 2.62
N LEU A 95 -0.27 4.18 1.52
CA LEU A 95 -0.34 5.65 1.51
C LEU A 95 -1.42 6.16 2.48
N ASN A 96 -2.58 5.50 2.51
CA ASN A 96 -3.67 5.85 3.42
C ASN A 96 -3.35 5.52 4.89
N ALA A 97 -2.50 4.54 5.17
CA ALA A 97 -2.05 4.23 6.52
C ALA A 97 -1.08 5.31 7.00
N LEU A 98 -0.11 5.68 6.16
CA LEU A 98 0.85 6.75 6.41
C LEU A 98 0.17 8.11 6.56
N SER A 99 -0.93 8.37 5.83
CA SER A 99 -1.67 9.61 5.95
C SER A 99 -2.42 9.77 7.27
N GLN A 100 -2.57 8.71 8.08
CA GLN A 100 -3.11 8.82 9.44
C GLN A 100 -2.06 9.30 10.47
N ILE A 101 -0.79 9.37 10.08
CA ILE A 101 0.32 9.84 10.93
C ILE A 101 0.46 11.36 10.84
N VAL A 102 0.06 11.96 9.71
CA VAL A 102 0.16 13.40 9.39
C VAL A 102 -1.11 14.18 9.70
#